data_AF-A0A7V0T745-F1
#
_entry.id   AF-A0A7V0T745-F1
#
_cell.length_a   1.000
_cell.length_b   1.000
_cell.length_c   1.000
_cell.angle_alpha   90.00
_cell.angle_beta   90.00
_cell.angle_gamma   90.00
#
_symmetry.space_group_name_H-M   'P 1'
#
loop_
_entity.id
_entity.type
_entity.pdbx_description
1 polymer ?
#
loop_
_entity_poly.entity_id
_entity_poly.type
_entity_poly.pdbx_seq_one_letter_code
_entity_poly.pdbx_strand_id
1 'polypeptide(L)'
;MQAILPAIPRMACGAVLMMALAAGCRNTGPPTIVRVEGPVEVSSGDTAAYECQAWDWDSEPIRFYWTASRGEVFEQGDEPTRSMSYVRWAGPESAGPAVVRVAVVDLDSMVTRDSISVNVRVKSRTVLSADGLLKSGHTRTWSDSLSHGHRLSGWFDVDTGRVSFRLLDTSSYRRWAAGDSYEPLYEAVQVREDSLRLGVPSSGRHYIVLDNRSGKLDQQFRVRLTAVTP
;
A
#
# COMPACT_ATOMS: atom_id res chain seq x y z
N MET A 1 41.28 -5.65 76.85
CA MET A 1 42.50 -6.09 76.13
C MET A 1 42.04 -6.75 74.84
N GLN A 2 42.55 -6.27 73.70
CA GLN A 2 42.04 -6.49 72.34
C GLN A 2 42.06 -7.94 71.86
N ALA A 3 41.08 -8.28 71.01
CA ALA A 3 41.08 -9.46 70.15
C ALA A 3 41.87 -9.16 68.86
N ILE A 4 42.70 -10.12 68.41
CA ILE A 4 43.29 -10.18 67.08
C ILE A 4 43.24 -11.66 66.63
N LEU A 5 42.57 -11.91 65.50
CA LEU A 5 42.52 -13.19 64.77
C LEU A 5 43.83 -13.45 64.00
N PRO A 6 44.12 -14.70 63.61
CA PRO A 6 44.67 -14.90 62.27
C PRO A 6 44.03 -16.04 61.45
N ALA A 7 43.79 -15.67 60.19
CA ALA A 7 43.77 -16.35 58.89
C ALA A 7 43.72 -17.90 58.78
N ILE A 8 42.77 -18.35 57.95
CA ILE A 8 42.68 -19.68 57.34
C ILE A 8 43.30 -19.64 55.93
N PRO A 9 44.20 -20.58 55.53
CA PRO A 9 44.55 -20.78 54.14
C PRO A 9 43.63 -21.84 53.48
N ARG A 10 43.19 -21.54 52.26
CA ARG A 10 42.49 -22.46 51.34
C ARG A 10 43.50 -23.44 50.72
N MET A 11 43.13 -24.71 50.61
CA MET A 11 43.78 -25.64 49.67
C MET A 11 42.73 -26.55 49.01
N ALA A 12 42.96 -26.79 47.73
CA ALA A 12 42.01 -27.24 46.72
C ALA A 12 41.56 -28.71 46.87
N CYS A 13 40.30 -28.97 46.50
CA CYS A 13 39.82 -30.32 46.22
C CYS A 13 39.59 -30.42 44.70
N GLY A 14 40.36 -31.28 44.04
CA GLY A 14 40.29 -31.50 42.60
C GLY A 14 39.04 -32.28 42.22
N ALA A 15 38.28 -31.73 41.26
CA ALA A 15 37.31 -32.50 40.50
C ALA A 15 37.90 -32.75 39.10
N VAL A 16 38.13 -34.01 38.79
CA VAL A 16 38.52 -34.49 37.47
C VAL A 16 37.34 -34.27 36.52
N LEU A 17 37.48 -33.32 35.60
CA LEU A 17 36.52 -33.09 34.53
C LEU A 17 36.69 -34.20 33.49
N MET A 18 35.80 -35.19 33.49
CA MET A 18 35.64 -36.13 32.38
C MET A 18 35.12 -35.34 31.16
N MET A 19 36.05 -34.88 30.32
CA MET A 19 35.75 -34.39 28.98
C MET A 19 35.33 -35.59 28.13
N ALA A 20 34.03 -35.90 28.14
CA ALA A 20 33.44 -36.73 27.11
C ALA A 20 33.57 -35.96 25.78
N LEU A 21 34.49 -36.40 24.93
CA LEU A 21 34.49 -36.05 23.51
C LEU A 21 33.22 -36.66 22.91
N ALA A 22 32.12 -35.92 22.95
CA ALA A 22 31.04 -36.14 22.02
C ALA A 22 31.65 -35.90 20.64
N ALA A 23 31.87 -36.98 19.88
CA ALA A 23 32.04 -36.89 18.45
C ALA A 23 30.76 -36.25 17.91
N GLY A 24 30.80 -34.92 17.76
CA GLY A 24 29.65 -34.14 17.33
C GLY A 24 29.27 -34.56 15.94
N CYS A 25 28.18 -35.31 15.81
CA CYS A 25 27.43 -35.30 14.56
C CYS A 25 27.14 -33.83 14.26
N ARG A 26 27.75 -33.26 13.22
CA ARG A 26 27.30 -31.97 12.69
C ARG A 26 25.83 -32.16 12.35
N ASN A 27 24.96 -31.45 13.05
CA ASN A 27 23.55 -31.46 12.72
C ASN A 27 23.43 -30.63 11.45
N THR A 28 23.51 -31.30 10.31
CA THR A 28 23.49 -30.70 8.98
C THR A 28 22.05 -30.74 8.49
N GLY A 29 21.50 -29.60 8.13
CA GLY A 29 20.14 -29.48 7.68
C GLY A 29 19.82 -28.05 7.31
N PRO A 30 18.77 -27.82 6.50
CA PRO A 30 18.42 -26.47 6.08
C PRO A 30 18.04 -25.59 7.30
N PRO A 31 18.12 -24.26 7.16
CA PRO A 31 17.67 -23.34 8.20
C PRO A 31 16.23 -23.63 8.62
N THR A 32 15.92 -23.44 9.89
CA THR A 32 14.55 -23.51 10.41
C THR A 32 13.96 -22.12 10.53
N ILE A 33 12.85 -21.86 9.82
CA ILE A 33 12.06 -20.65 10.03
C ILE A 33 11.22 -20.84 11.30
N VAL A 34 11.40 -19.93 12.26
CA VAL A 34 10.63 -19.90 13.51
C VAL A 34 9.29 -19.22 13.29
N ARG A 35 9.31 -18.08 12.58
CA ARG A 35 8.13 -17.29 12.28
C ARG A 35 8.39 -16.31 11.14
N VAL A 36 7.33 -16.00 10.41
CA VAL A 36 7.23 -14.85 9.52
C VAL A 36 6.04 -14.01 9.98
N GLU A 37 6.27 -12.73 10.23
CA GLU A 37 5.27 -11.82 10.79
C GLU A 37 5.10 -10.57 9.92
N GLY A 38 3.88 -10.05 9.90
CA GLY A 38 3.51 -8.84 9.15
C GLY A 38 1.98 -8.72 9.01
N PRO A 39 1.48 -7.59 8.48
CA PRO A 39 0.06 -7.40 8.28
C PRO A 39 -0.47 -8.31 7.17
N VAL A 40 -1.63 -8.93 7.42
CA VAL A 40 -2.36 -9.73 6.41
C VAL A 40 -3.34 -8.90 5.58
N GLU A 41 -3.45 -7.61 5.88
CA GLU A 41 -4.41 -6.69 5.31
C GLU A 41 -3.77 -5.31 5.11
N VAL A 42 -3.65 -4.85 3.88
CA VAL A 42 -2.96 -3.60 3.52
C VAL A 42 -3.76 -2.89 2.44
N SER A 43 -3.92 -1.56 2.48
CA SER A 43 -4.63 -0.86 1.39
C SER A 43 -3.74 -0.81 0.14
N SER A 44 -4.35 -0.83 -1.04
CA SER A 44 -3.65 -0.66 -2.32
C SER A 44 -2.76 0.60 -2.33
N GLY A 45 -1.53 0.45 -2.79
CA GLY A 45 -0.50 1.50 -2.82
C GLY A 45 0.11 1.86 -1.46
N ASP A 46 -0.36 1.31 -0.35
CA ASP A 46 0.26 1.53 0.97
C ASP A 46 1.50 0.63 1.15
N THR A 47 2.38 1.01 2.08
CA THR A 47 3.55 0.21 2.44
C THR A 47 3.33 -0.54 3.75
N ALA A 48 3.86 -1.76 3.85
CA ALA A 48 3.93 -2.55 5.08
C ALA A 48 5.35 -3.06 5.34
N ALA A 49 5.63 -3.44 6.59
CA ALA A 49 6.87 -4.09 7.00
C ALA A 49 6.62 -5.54 7.38
N TYR A 50 7.57 -6.41 7.04
CA TYR A 50 7.55 -7.84 7.34
C TYR A 50 8.86 -8.26 8.01
N GLU A 51 8.76 -9.21 8.93
CA GLU A 51 9.88 -9.79 9.67
C GLU A 51 9.93 -11.29 9.45
N CYS A 52 11.13 -11.86 9.34
CA CYS A 52 11.35 -13.30 9.40
C CYS A 52 12.40 -13.61 10.46
N GLN A 53 12.09 -14.55 11.34
CA GLN A 53 13.04 -15.12 12.28
C GLN A 53 13.34 -16.56 11.88
N ALA A 54 14.61 -16.90 11.79
CA ALA A 54 15.09 -18.24 11.47
C ALA A 54 16.37 -18.54 12.25
N TRP A 55 16.85 -19.78 12.21
CA TRP A 55 18.15 -20.15 12.74
C TRP A 55 18.66 -21.40 12.00
N ASP A 56 19.96 -21.64 12.08
CA ASP A 56 20.62 -22.81 11.50
C ASP A 56 21.48 -23.53 12.54
N TRP A 57 21.59 -24.86 12.45
CA TRP A 57 22.30 -25.67 13.44
C TRP A 57 23.83 -25.63 13.28
N ASP A 58 24.34 -25.44 12.06
CA ASP A 58 25.75 -25.63 11.73
C ASP A 58 26.45 -24.37 11.20
N SER A 59 25.70 -23.35 10.78
CA SER A 59 26.28 -22.20 10.08
C SER A 59 25.57 -20.87 10.40
N GLU A 60 26.20 -20.10 11.28
CA GLU A 60 26.10 -18.65 11.19
C GLU A 60 27.15 -18.15 10.18
N PRO A 61 26.80 -17.27 9.22
CA PRO A 61 25.52 -16.55 9.09
C PRO A 61 24.57 -17.08 7.99
N ILE A 62 23.26 -16.89 8.19
CA ILE A 62 22.19 -17.18 7.22
C ILE A 62 21.82 -15.92 6.40
N ARG A 63 21.29 -16.13 5.19
CA ARG A 63 20.79 -15.07 4.30
C ARG A 63 19.29 -15.18 4.08
N PHE A 64 18.64 -14.04 3.88
CA PHE A 64 17.22 -13.94 3.60
C PHE A 64 17.05 -13.38 2.19
N TYR A 65 16.02 -13.83 1.47
CA TYR A 65 15.63 -13.32 0.16
C TYR A 65 14.13 -13.10 0.15
N TRP A 66 13.72 -11.84 0.08
CA TRP A 66 12.31 -11.47 0.06
C TRP A 66 11.84 -11.27 -1.38
N THR A 67 10.62 -11.71 -1.65
CA THR A 67 9.94 -11.46 -2.93
C THR A 67 8.45 -11.26 -2.69
N ALA A 68 7.75 -10.67 -3.65
CA ALA A 68 6.30 -10.57 -3.61
C ALA A 68 5.70 -11.00 -4.94
N SER A 69 4.48 -11.57 -4.90
CA SER A 69 3.75 -11.93 -6.12
C SER A 69 3.21 -10.70 -6.87
N ARG A 70 2.97 -9.60 -6.15
CA ARG A 70 2.47 -8.31 -6.62
C ARG A 70 3.03 -7.20 -5.72
N GLY A 71 3.17 -6.00 -6.26
CA GLY A 71 3.87 -4.91 -5.57
C GLY A 71 5.38 -5.10 -5.59
N GLU A 72 6.09 -4.35 -4.76
CA GLU A 72 7.56 -4.30 -4.77
C GLU A 72 8.11 -4.43 -3.35
N VAL A 73 9.12 -5.29 -3.18
CA VAL A 73 9.90 -5.38 -1.94
C VAL A 73 11.10 -4.45 -2.04
N PHE A 74 11.42 -3.76 -0.96
CA PHE A 74 12.52 -2.81 -0.87
C PHE A 74 13.04 -2.71 0.56
N GLU A 75 14.16 -2.01 0.75
CA GLU A 75 14.83 -1.89 2.07
C GLU A 75 15.11 -3.26 2.72
N GLN A 76 15.41 -4.27 1.90
CA GLN A 76 15.90 -5.55 2.39
C GLN A 76 17.37 -5.41 2.81
N GLY A 77 17.72 -5.93 3.99
CA GLY A 77 19.12 -6.07 4.38
C GLY A 77 19.80 -7.21 3.59
N ASP A 78 20.90 -6.89 2.92
CA ASP A 78 21.69 -7.85 2.13
C ASP A 78 22.78 -8.58 2.95
N GLU A 79 23.05 -8.09 4.17
CA GLU A 79 24.10 -8.64 5.01
C GLU A 79 23.66 -9.94 5.68
N PRO A 80 24.53 -10.98 5.69
CA PRO A 80 24.26 -12.20 6.43
C PRO A 80 24.00 -11.89 7.91
N THR A 81 22.96 -12.49 8.45
CA THR A 81 22.50 -12.30 9.83
C THR A 81 22.48 -13.64 10.55
N ARG A 82 22.34 -13.61 11.87
CA ARG A 82 22.32 -14.84 12.68
C ARG A 82 20.92 -15.41 12.79
N SER A 83 19.89 -14.56 12.79
CA SER A 83 18.55 -15.05 13.12
C SER A 83 17.36 -14.24 12.62
N MET A 84 17.55 -13.03 12.09
CA MET A 84 16.42 -12.13 11.83
C MET A 84 16.66 -11.20 10.65
N SER A 85 15.61 -10.98 9.84
CA SER A 85 15.59 -10.06 8.71
C SER A 85 14.28 -9.29 8.64
N TYR A 86 14.36 -8.06 8.15
CA TYR A 86 13.23 -7.16 7.90
C TYR A 86 13.20 -6.75 6.43
N VAL A 87 11.99 -6.53 5.91
CA VAL A 87 11.78 -5.95 4.59
C VAL A 87 10.59 -4.98 4.60
N ARG A 88 10.62 -3.98 3.71
CA ARG A 88 9.44 -3.19 3.37
C ARG A 88 8.85 -3.65 2.06
N TRP A 89 7.53 -3.58 1.98
CA TRP A 89 6.79 -3.95 0.78
C TRP A 89 5.77 -2.87 0.44
N ALA A 90 5.86 -2.34 -0.77
CA ALA A 90 4.86 -1.46 -1.36
C ALA A 90 3.79 -2.32 -2.01
N GLY A 91 2.57 -2.26 -1.47
CA GLY A 91 1.43 -2.96 -2.03
C GLY A 91 1.12 -2.48 -3.46
N PRO A 92 0.58 -3.34 -4.33
CA PRO A 92 0.17 -2.94 -5.67
C PRO A 92 -0.92 -1.86 -5.65
N GLU A 93 -1.02 -1.08 -6.72
CA GLU A 93 -2.06 -0.05 -6.89
C GLU A 93 -3.47 -0.64 -7.05
N SER A 94 -3.58 -1.92 -7.41
CA SER A 94 -4.85 -2.65 -7.51
C SER A 94 -5.13 -3.51 -6.27
N ALA A 95 -6.39 -3.63 -5.90
CA ALA A 95 -6.84 -4.50 -4.81
C ALA A 95 -6.68 -6.00 -5.16
N GLY A 96 -6.93 -6.86 -4.18
CA GLY A 96 -6.93 -8.32 -4.34
C GLY A 96 -5.76 -9.02 -3.65
N PRO A 97 -5.66 -10.36 -3.79
CA PRO A 97 -4.66 -11.14 -3.07
C PRO A 97 -3.24 -10.82 -3.54
N ALA A 98 -2.31 -10.80 -2.60
CA ALA A 98 -0.86 -10.77 -2.80
C ALA A 98 -0.19 -11.73 -1.83
N VAL A 99 1.04 -12.14 -2.13
CA VAL A 99 1.83 -13.01 -1.26
C VAL A 99 3.22 -12.41 -1.11
N VAL A 100 3.64 -12.17 0.13
CA VAL A 100 5.02 -11.82 0.48
C VAL A 100 5.72 -13.12 0.89
N ARG A 101 6.86 -13.40 0.28
CA ARG A 101 7.61 -14.65 0.44
C ARG A 101 9.00 -14.36 0.97
N VAL A 102 9.50 -15.27 1.77
CA VAL A 102 10.89 -15.27 2.22
C VAL A 102 11.52 -16.63 1.93
N ALA A 103 12.74 -16.61 1.41
CA ALA A 103 13.62 -17.76 1.35
C ALA A 103 14.82 -17.52 2.28
N VAL A 104 15.08 -18.47 3.17
CA VAL A 104 16.21 -18.46 4.10
C VAL A 104 17.23 -19.49 3.63
N VAL A 105 18.48 -19.06 3.47
CA VAL A 105 19.55 -19.84 2.85
C VAL A 105 20.75 -19.87 3.80
N ASP A 106 21.30 -21.06 4.04
CA ASP A 106 22.56 -21.24 4.79
C ASP A 106 23.80 -21.10 3.89
N LEU A 107 24.99 -21.37 4.44
CA LEU A 107 26.24 -21.36 3.68
C LEU A 107 26.37 -22.54 2.70
N ASP A 108 25.72 -23.66 3.00
CA ASP A 108 25.68 -24.86 2.16
C ASP A 108 24.62 -24.76 1.04
N SER A 109 23.99 -23.58 0.90
CA SER A 109 22.96 -23.27 -0.09
C SER A 109 21.67 -24.09 0.05
N MET A 110 21.41 -24.68 1.21
CA MET A 110 20.11 -25.28 1.51
C MET A 110 19.10 -24.19 1.84
N VAL A 111 17.83 -24.43 1.50
CA VAL A 111 16.81 -23.37 1.48
C VAL A 111 15.54 -23.81 2.19
N THR A 112 15.08 -22.99 3.12
CA THR A 112 13.72 -23.06 3.70
C THR A 112 12.91 -21.84 3.25
N ARG A 113 11.62 -22.01 3.01
CA ARG A 113 10.73 -20.95 2.52
C ARG A 113 9.48 -20.85 3.37
N ASP A 114 8.98 -19.64 3.51
CA ASP A 114 7.67 -19.37 4.09
C ASP A 114 7.05 -18.11 3.45
N SER A 115 5.79 -17.83 3.75
CA SER A 115 5.06 -16.72 3.13
C SER A 115 3.89 -16.23 3.96
N ILE A 116 3.54 -14.96 3.76
CA ILE A 116 2.32 -14.35 4.28
C ILE A 116 1.39 -14.04 3.10
N SER A 117 0.15 -14.52 3.20
CA SER A 117 -0.93 -14.11 2.30
C SER A 117 -1.50 -12.78 2.78
N VAL A 118 -1.54 -11.80 1.86
CA VAL A 118 -1.96 -10.43 2.14
C VAL A 118 -3.18 -10.12 1.28
N ASN A 119 -4.26 -9.67 1.90
CA ASN A 119 -5.40 -9.12 1.20
C ASN A 119 -5.18 -7.62 0.97
N VAL A 120 -4.98 -7.23 -0.29
CA VAL A 120 -4.84 -5.82 -0.66
C VAL A 120 -6.23 -5.22 -0.77
N ARG A 121 -6.57 -4.30 0.14
CA ARG A 121 -7.88 -3.66 0.18
C ARG A 121 -7.98 -2.53 -0.81
N VAL A 122 -9.18 -2.38 -1.34
CA VAL A 122 -9.57 -1.21 -2.12
C VAL A 122 -9.36 0.06 -1.29
N LYS A 123 -8.63 1.02 -1.87
CA LYS A 123 -8.52 2.39 -1.37
C LYS A 123 -9.43 3.33 -2.15
N SER A 124 -10.25 4.09 -1.44
CA SER A 124 -11.14 5.11 -2.01
C SER A 124 -10.79 6.50 -1.51
N ARG A 125 -10.95 7.52 -2.35
CA ARG A 125 -10.80 8.94 -1.97
C ARG A 125 -11.93 9.78 -2.52
N THR A 126 -12.37 10.77 -1.75
CA THR A 126 -13.27 11.82 -2.25
C THR A 126 -12.52 12.70 -3.26
N VAL A 127 -13.06 12.79 -4.47
CA VAL A 127 -12.56 13.67 -5.54
C VAL A 127 -13.27 15.02 -5.46
N LEU A 128 -14.59 15.00 -5.28
CA LEU A 128 -15.38 16.21 -5.14
C LEU A 128 -16.50 15.98 -4.15
N SER A 129 -16.68 16.96 -3.27
CA SER A 129 -17.81 17.06 -2.36
C SER A 129 -18.17 18.53 -2.29
N ALA A 130 -19.13 18.94 -3.09
CA ALA A 130 -19.50 20.33 -3.20
C ALA A 130 -21.01 20.48 -3.30
N ASP A 131 -21.50 21.56 -2.72
CA ASP A 131 -22.86 22.05 -2.87
C ASP A 131 -22.84 23.58 -2.88
N GLY A 132 -23.89 24.18 -3.41
CA GLY A 132 -24.02 25.64 -3.43
C GLY A 132 -24.88 26.14 -4.58
N LEU A 133 -24.81 27.44 -4.82
CA LEU A 133 -25.54 28.10 -5.89
C LEU A 133 -24.71 28.16 -7.18
N LEU A 134 -25.33 27.77 -8.29
CA LEU A 134 -24.85 27.95 -9.65
C LEU A 134 -25.78 28.93 -10.36
N LYS A 135 -25.32 30.17 -10.53
CA LYS A 135 -26.12 31.24 -11.14
C LYS A 135 -26.46 30.94 -12.60
N SER A 136 -27.61 31.45 -13.03
CA SER A 136 -28.01 31.50 -14.44
C SER A 136 -26.94 32.20 -15.27
N GLY A 137 -26.57 31.66 -16.43
CA GLY A 137 -25.53 32.26 -17.27
C GLY A 137 -24.08 31.94 -16.86
N HIS A 138 -23.88 31.19 -15.77
CA HIS A 138 -22.55 30.89 -15.23
C HIS A 138 -22.19 29.39 -15.27
N THR A 139 -20.92 29.12 -14.99
CA THR A 139 -20.37 27.78 -14.82
C THR A 139 -19.69 27.66 -13.45
N ARG A 140 -19.55 26.43 -12.97
CA ARG A 140 -18.68 26.05 -11.85
C ARG A 140 -17.73 24.98 -12.35
N THR A 141 -16.45 25.16 -12.06
CA THR A 141 -15.40 24.24 -12.47
C THR A 141 -14.54 23.84 -11.28
N TRP A 142 -14.28 22.55 -11.17
CA TRP A 142 -13.28 21.98 -10.27
C TRP A 142 -12.27 21.18 -11.08
N SER A 143 -11.11 20.89 -10.49
CA SER A 143 -10.14 19.98 -11.10
C SER A 143 -9.44 19.14 -10.05
N ASP A 144 -9.06 17.93 -10.44
CA ASP A 144 -8.28 17.01 -9.60
C ASP A 144 -7.42 16.12 -10.49
N SER A 145 -6.35 15.56 -9.93
CA SER A 145 -5.50 14.56 -10.59
C SER A 145 -6.09 13.17 -10.37
N LEU A 146 -6.50 12.51 -11.45
CA LEU A 146 -6.99 11.13 -11.43
C LEU A 146 -5.92 10.20 -12.01
N SER A 147 -5.87 8.97 -11.51
CA SER A 147 -4.92 7.94 -11.94
C SER A 147 -5.62 6.97 -12.90
N HIS A 148 -4.93 6.59 -13.97
CA HIS A 148 -5.39 5.58 -14.92
C HIS A 148 -5.84 4.29 -14.21
N GLY A 149 -6.92 3.69 -14.70
CA GLY A 149 -7.47 2.44 -14.17
C GLY A 149 -8.32 2.58 -12.91
N HIS A 150 -8.23 3.70 -12.19
CA HIS A 150 -9.14 3.97 -11.08
C HIS A 150 -10.58 4.09 -11.59
N ARG A 151 -11.55 3.69 -10.77
CA ARG A 151 -12.96 3.92 -11.05
C ARG A 151 -13.41 5.22 -10.40
N LEU A 152 -13.78 6.20 -11.21
CA LEU A 152 -14.51 7.39 -10.73
C LEU A 152 -15.99 7.05 -10.69
N SER A 153 -16.65 7.37 -9.57
CA SER A 153 -18.08 7.20 -9.43
C SER A 153 -18.69 8.27 -8.56
N GLY A 154 -19.98 8.54 -8.75
CA GLY A 154 -20.68 9.53 -7.95
C GLY A 154 -21.95 10.02 -8.61
N TRP A 155 -22.40 11.18 -8.16
CA TRP A 155 -23.65 11.76 -8.59
C TRP A 155 -23.62 13.29 -8.52
N PHE A 156 -24.53 13.91 -9.26
CA PHE A 156 -24.91 15.30 -9.06
C PHE A 156 -26.42 15.46 -9.13
N ASP A 157 -26.94 16.50 -8.46
CA ASP A 157 -28.32 16.95 -8.59
C ASP A 157 -28.41 18.48 -8.52
N VAL A 158 -29.47 19.01 -9.13
CA VAL A 158 -29.90 20.41 -9.04
C VAL A 158 -31.39 20.51 -8.73
N ASP A 159 -31.80 21.65 -8.15
CA ASP A 159 -33.13 21.82 -7.57
C ASP A 159 -34.31 21.77 -8.58
N THR A 160 -34.37 22.68 -9.55
CA THR A 160 -35.61 23.07 -10.26
C THR A 160 -35.44 23.10 -11.77
N GLY A 161 -34.27 23.53 -12.22
CA GLY A 161 -33.87 23.65 -13.61
C GLY A 161 -33.03 22.46 -14.07
N ARG A 162 -32.31 22.66 -15.16
CA ARG A 162 -31.47 21.67 -15.82
C ARG A 162 -30.10 22.28 -16.04
N VAL A 163 -29.05 21.53 -15.75
CA VAL A 163 -27.66 21.94 -15.98
C VAL A 163 -26.96 20.88 -16.82
N SER A 164 -25.82 21.24 -17.40
CA SER A 164 -24.95 20.25 -18.04
C SER A 164 -23.79 19.93 -17.13
N PHE A 165 -23.51 18.64 -16.91
CA PHE A 165 -22.37 18.16 -16.16
C PHE A 165 -21.38 17.49 -17.11
N ARG A 166 -20.09 17.82 -16.96
CA ARG A 166 -19.02 17.27 -17.81
C ARG A 166 -17.83 16.85 -16.97
N LEU A 167 -17.22 15.74 -17.38
CA LEU A 167 -15.86 15.38 -17.01
C LEU A 167 -14.99 15.48 -18.26
N LEU A 168 -13.94 16.30 -18.19
CA LEU A 168 -13.04 16.59 -19.30
C LEU A 168 -11.61 16.31 -18.88
N ASP A 169 -10.78 15.80 -19.80
CA ASP A 169 -9.33 15.88 -19.62
C ASP A 169 -8.84 17.33 -19.85
N THR A 170 -7.54 17.55 -19.70
CA THR A 170 -6.93 18.88 -19.87
C THR A 170 -7.09 19.43 -21.30
N SER A 171 -7.04 18.58 -22.32
CA SER A 171 -7.14 19.00 -23.72
C SER A 171 -8.58 19.38 -24.09
N SER A 172 -9.55 18.55 -23.71
CA SER A 172 -10.96 18.78 -23.93
C SER A 172 -11.48 19.97 -23.11
N TYR A 173 -10.98 20.16 -21.88
CA TYR A 173 -11.33 21.35 -21.08
C TYR A 173 -10.92 22.66 -21.77
N ARG A 174 -9.68 22.72 -22.30
CA ARG A 174 -9.20 23.93 -22.99
C ARG A 174 -10.05 24.24 -24.23
N ARG A 175 -10.38 23.22 -25.03
CA ARG A 175 -11.24 23.35 -26.21
C ARG A 175 -12.66 23.79 -25.82
N TRP A 176 -13.28 23.14 -24.83
CA TRP A 176 -14.58 23.53 -24.30
C TRP A 176 -14.61 24.99 -23.82
N ALA A 177 -13.58 25.42 -23.09
CA ALA A 177 -13.47 26.78 -22.59
C ALA A 177 -13.30 27.82 -23.71
N ALA A 178 -12.64 27.45 -24.81
CA ALA A 178 -12.50 28.29 -26.00
C ALA A 178 -13.75 28.30 -26.90
N GLY A 179 -14.71 27.39 -26.68
CA GLY A 179 -15.85 27.20 -27.57
C GLY A 179 -15.55 26.35 -28.81
N ASP A 180 -14.40 25.67 -28.83
CA ASP A 180 -14.01 24.74 -29.89
C ASP A 180 -14.69 23.38 -29.72
N SER A 181 -14.65 22.55 -30.78
CA SER A 181 -15.05 21.13 -30.69
C SER A 181 -14.13 20.35 -29.75
N TYR A 182 -14.71 19.50 -28.92
CA TYR A 182 -14.04 18.64 -27.93
C TYR A 182 -14.80 17.33 -27.74
N GLU A 183 -14.15 16.35 -27.11
CA GLU A 183 -14.78 15.08 -26.72
C GLU A 183 -14.74 14.95 -25.19
N PRO A 184 -15.90 14.89 -24.51
CA PRO A 184 -15.94 14.70 -23.07
C PRO A 184 -15.65 13.24 -22.68
N LEU A 185 -15.04 13.03 -21.52
CA LEU A 185 -14.95 11.69 -20.93
C LEU A 185 -16.30 11.23 -20.36
N TYR A 186 -17.10 12.20 -19.93
CA TYR A 186 -18.49 12.00 -19.52
C TYR A 186 -19.25 13.31 -19.76
N GLU A 187 -20.46 13.21 -20.26
CA GLU A 187 -21.35 14.37 -20.41
C GLU A 187 -22.80 13.97 -20.15
N ALA A 188 -23.47 14.78 -19.33
CA ALA A 188 -24.91 14.76 -19.14
C ALA A 188 -25.43 16.17 -19.46
N VAL A 189 -26.23 16.32 -20.51
CA VAL A 189 -26.66 17.63 -21.04
C VAL A 189 -28.08 17.96 -20.60
N GLN A 190 -28.25 19.13 -19.98
CA GLN A 190 -29.55 19.66 -19.58
C GLN A 190 -30.38 18.63 -18.79
N VAL A 191 -29.79 18.09 -17.73
CA VAL A 191 -30.44 17.17 -16.79
C VAL A 191 -30.55 17.79 -15.41
N ARG A 192 -31.46 17.25 -14.58
CA ARG A 192 -31.63 17.68 -13.18
C ARG A 192 -30.68 16.93 -12.26
N GLU A 193 -30.41 15.68 -12.58
CA GLU A 193 -29.55 14.82 -11.81
C GLU A 193 -28.97 13.77 -12.75
N ASP A 194 -27.83 13.21 -12.36
CA ASP A 194 -27.29 12.02 -13.00
C ASP A 194 -26.30 11.33 -12.05
N SER A 195 -25.98 10.08 -12.37
CA SER A 195 -24.93 9.33 -11.70
C SER A 195 -23.89 8.87 -12.71
N LEU A 196 -22.62 9.05 -12.37
CA LEU A 196 -21.53 8.62 -13.23
C LEU A 196 -20.81 7.42 -12.63
N ARG A 197 -20.39 6.51 -13.51
CA ARG A 197 -19.42 5.45 -13.23
C ARG A 197 -18.52 5.30 -14.43
N LEU A 198 -17.25 5.63 -14.27
CA LEU A 198 -16.29 5.70 -15.36
C LEU A 198 -14.94 5.12 -14.90
N GLY A 199 -14.33 4.27 -15.73
CA GLY A 199 -12.91 3.95 -15.57
C GLY A 199 -12.07 5.12 -16.07
N VAL A 200 -11.18 5.65 -15.25
CA VAL A 200 -10.31 6.77 -15.61
C VAL A 200 -9.37 6.33 -16.73
N PRO A 201 -9.48 6.89 -17.94
CA PRO A 201 -8.81 6.36 -19.12
C PRO A 201 -7.33 6.75 -19.19
N SER A 202 -6.92 7.83 -18.51
CA SER A 202 -5.54 8.30 -18.48
C SER A 202 -5.21 8.96 -17.16
N SER A 203 -3.95 8.89 -16.74
CA SER A 203 -3.48 9.62 -15.56
C SER A 203 -3.31 11.09 -15.89
N GLY A 204 -3.73 11.98 -14.99
CA GLY A 204 -3.50 13.41 -15.13
C GLY A 204 -4.62 14.27 -14.56
N ARG A 205 -4.53 15.58 -14.83
CA ARG A 205 -5.53 16.55 -14.39
C ARG A 205 -6.80 16.43 -15.22
N HIS A 206 -7.91 16.27 -14.52
CA HIS A 206 -9.27 16.23 -15.03
C HIS A 206 -10.08 17.39 -14.49
N TYR A 207 -11.06 17.84 -15.26
CA TYR A 207 -11.93 18.97 -14.95
C TYR A 207 -13.37 18.50 -14.84
N ILE A 208 -14.03 18.90 -13.75
CA ILE A 208 -15.44 18.67 -13.50
C ILE A 208 -16.15 20.00 -13.70
N VAL A 209 -17.09 20.05 -14.63
CA VAL A 209 -17.78 21.28 -15.02
C VAL A 209 -19.27 21.11 -14.81
N LEU A 210 -19.88 22.01 -14.04
CA LEU A 210 -21.31 22.28 -14.07
C LEU A 210 -21.57 23.55 -14.87
N ASP A 211 -22.42 23.45 -15.89
CA ASP A 211 -22.70 24.50 -16.86
C ASP A 211 -24.17 24.87 -16.85
N ASN A 212 -24.46 26.10 -16.43
CA ASN A 212 -25.78 26.72 -16.42
C ASN A 212 -25.84 27.95 -17.34
N ARG A 213 -24.97 28.03 -18.36
CA ARG A 213 -24.93 29.19 -19.28
C ARG A 213 -26.22 29.37 -20.08
N SER A 214 -26.89 28.27 -20.44
CA SER A 214 -28.17 28.29 -21.14
C SER A 214 -29.39 28.29 -20.22
N GLY A 215 -29.20 28.09 -18.91
CA GLY A 215 -30.29 28.10 -17.96
C GLY A 215 -30.79 29.52 -17.72
N LYS A 216 -32.05 29.62 -17.29
CA LYS A 216 -32.74 30.88 -17.00
C LYS A 216 -32.91 31.16 -15.50
N LEU A 217 -32.55 30.19 -14.67
CA LEU A 217 -32.73 30.24 -13.22
C LEU A 217 -31.41 29.87 -12.56
N ASP A 218 -31.15 30.48 -11.41
CA ASP A 218 -30.10 30.02 -10.49
C ASP A 218 -30.46 28.62 -9.99
N GLN A 219 -29.45 27.79 -9.75
CA GLN A 219 -29.63 26.39 -9.38
C GLN A 219 -28.85 26.09 -8.11
N GLN A 220 -29.53 25.63 -7.06
CA GLN A 220 -28.83 24.94 -5.98
C GLN A 220 -28.36 23.59 -6.52
N PHE A 221 -27.07 23.31 -6.38
CA PHE A 221 -26.46 22.05 -6.81
C PHE A 221 -25.88 21.28 -5.63
N ARG A 222 -25.75 19.98 -5.81
CA ARG A 222 -24.92 19.08 -5.00
C ARG A 222 -24.17 18.13 -5.91
N VAL A 223 -22.91 17.85 -5.60
CA VAL A 223 -22.03 16.94 -6.34
C VAL A 223 -21.20 16.13 -5.35
N ARG A 224 -21.16 14.82 -5.55
CA ARG A 224 -20.29 13.90 -4.82
C ARG A 224 -19.62 12.97 -5.80
N LEU A 225 -18.29 12.99 -5.85
CA LEU A 225 -17.47 12.11 -6.66
C LEU A 225 -16.38 11.45 -5.81
N THR A 226 -16.17 10.17 -6.03
CA THR A 226 -15.18 9.33 -5.36
C THR A 226 -14.39 8.56 -6.41
N ALA A 227 -13.07 8.53 -6.26
CA ALA A 227 -12.18 7.67 -7.03
C ALA A 227 -11.78 6.47 -6.18
N VAL A 228 -11.81 5.30 -6.80
CA VAL A 228 -11.53 4.02 -6.17
C VAL A 228 -10.43 3.32 -6.96
N THR A 229 -9.46 2.73 -6.26
CA THR A 229 -8.40 1.91 -6.87
C THR A 229 -8.98 0.71 -7.63
N PRO A 230 -8.29 0.24 -8.69
CA PRO A 230 -8.72 -0.88 -9.52
C PRO A 230 -8.85 -2.21 -8.77
#